data_AF-A0A5Q4G2F9-F1
#
_entry.id   AF-A0A5Q4G2F9-F1
#
_cell.length_a   1.000
_cell.length_b   1.000
_cell.length_c   1.000
_cell.angle_alpha   90.00
_cell.angle_beta   90.00
_cell.angle_gamma   90.00
#
_symmetry.space_group_name_H-M   'P 1'
#
loop_
_entity.id
_entity.type
_entity.pdbx_description
1 polymer ?
#
loop_
_entity_poly.entity_id
_entity_poly.type
_entity_poly.pdbx_seq_one_letter_code
_entity_poly.pdbx_strand_id
1 'polypeptide(L)'
;MDHPRALRQGDARLTRLRESLLRWRMQRVRSTLFALVLALTSGGASAQVLAEVALAPAIASQLFPPVSWPSGSLRAVGSGVDALVARVVPDRANWRDWEAYTAGGLAASLEGALVYGVERDLMMQGLFRAETTESTVGAERRTRVVFSDGGSQRALLVVLRSGQELVWLVARGR
;
A
#
# COMPACT_ATOMS: atom_id res chain seq x y z
N MET A 1 -67.87 23.51 -41.20
CA MET A 1 -66.65 23.87 -41.93
C MET A 1 -65.93 24.91 -41.10
N ASP A 2 -64.70 24.76 -40.63
CA ASP A 2 -63.80 23.62 -40.53
C ASP A 2 -62.76 24.03 -39.48
N HIS A 3 -62.29 23.07 -38.69
CA HIS A 3 -61.33 23.25 -37.61
C HIS A 3 -59.87 23.21 -38.13
N PRO A 4 -59.02 24.23 -37.92
CA PRO A 4 -57.58 24.09 -38.06
C PRO A 4 -56.87 24.47 -36.74
N ARG A 5 -56.89 23.57 -35.75
CA ARG A 5 -56.05 23.72 -34.53
C ARG A 5 -55.26 22.47 -34.13
N ALA A 6 -55.45 21.34 -34.81
CA ALA A 6 -54.87 20.06 -34.41
C ALA A 6 -53.41 19.84 -34.84
N LEU A 7 -52.88 20.61 -35.82
CA LEU A 7 -51.57 20.31 -36.42
C LEU A 7 -50.36 20.97 -35.73
N ARG A 8 -50.56 21.95 -34.83
CA ARG A 8 -49.44 22.70 -34.22
C ARG A 8 -48.87 22.07 -32.95
N GLN A 9 -49.52 21.04 -32.40
CA GLN A 9 -49.19 20.46 -31.09
C GLN A 9 -48.31 19.20 -31.18
N GLY A 10 -48.17 18.60 -32.37
CA GLY A 10 -47.35 17.40 -32.60
C GLY A 10 -45.85 17.67 -32.62
N ASP A 11 -45.41 18.78 -33.24
CA ASP A 11 -43.99 19.06 -33.48
C ASP A 11 -43.20 19.41 -32.21
N ALA A 12 -43.86 20.02 -31.22
CA ALA A 12 -43.24 20.38 -29.95
C ALA A 12 -42.97 19.17 -29.03
N ARG A 13 -43.66 18.04 -29.24
CA ARG A 13 -43.44 16.80 -28.46
C ARG A 13 -42.29 15.97 -29.01
N LEU A 14 -42.12 15.94 -30.34
CA LEU A 14 -41.05 15.17 -31.00
C LEU A 14 -39.66 15.78 -30.77
N THR A 15 -39.57 17.09 -30.66
CA THR A 15 -38.31 17.81 -30.38
C THR A 15 -37.80 17.57 -28.95
N ARG A 16 -38.68 17.53 -27.94
CA ARG A 16 -38.29 17.25 -26.54
C ARG A 16 -37.83 15.80 -26.29
N LEU A 17 -38.37 14.84 -27.03
CA LEU A 17 -37.97 13.42 -26.92
C LEU A 17 -36.60 13.15 -27.56
N ARG A 18 -36.22 13.93 -28.58
CA ARG A 18 -34.92 13.80 -29.25
C ARG A 18 -33.77 14.31 -28.38
N GLU A 19 -34.00 15.37 -27.62
CA GLU A 19 -33.01 15.94 -26.70
C GLU A 19 -32.75 15.08 -25.46
N SER A 20 -33.76 14.36 -24.94
CA SER A 20 -33.58 13.49 -23.78
C SER A 20 -32.76 12.24 -24.10
N LEU A 21 -32.88 11.71 -25.32
CA LEU A 21 -32.12 10.54 -25.78
C LEU A 21 -30.64 10.83 -26.04
N LEU A 22 -30.30 12.05 -26.48
CA LEU A 22 -28.91 12.47 -26.70
C LEU A 22 -28.14 12.66 -25.40
N ARG A 23 -28.79 13.21 -24.35
CA ARG A 23 -28.19 13.34 -23.01
C ARG A 23 -27.91 11.98 -22.38
N TRP A 24 -28.80 11.01 -22.56
CA TRP A 24 -28.61 9.63 -22.07
C TRP A 24 -27.44 8.90 -22.77
N ARG A 25 -27.21 9.13 -24.07
CA ARG A 25 -26.07 8.54 -24.80
C ARG A 25 -24.73 9.18 -24.41
N MET A 26 -24.67 10.49 -24.21
CA MET A 26 -23.43 11.17 -23.78
C MET A 26 -23.00 10.83 -22.35
N GLN A 27 -23.96 10.58 -21.45
CA GLN A 27 -23.65 10.14 -20.08
C GLN A 27 -23.05 8.72 -20.04
N ARG A 28 -23.55 7.80 -20.88
CA ARG A 28 -23.01 6.43 -20.96
C ARG A 28 -21.61 6.39 -21.57
N VAL A 29 -21.30 7.24 -22.55
CA VAL A 29 -19.96 7.28 -23.17
C VAL A 29 -18.90 7.83 -22.20
N ARG A 30 -19.24 8.86 -21.41
CA ARG A 30 -18.34 9.43 -20.40
C ARG A 30 -18.04 8.45 -19.26
N SER A 31 -19.02 7.64 -18.84
CA SER A 31 -18.82 6.64 -17.78
C SER A 31 -17.98 5.45 -18.26
N THR A 32 -18.12 4.99 -19.51
CA THR A 32 -17.22 3.97 -20.07
C THR A 32 -15.77 4.46 -20.22
N LEU A 33 -15.56 5.71 -20.63
CA LEU A 33 -14.21 6.29 -20.71
C LEU A 33 -13.58 6.44 -19.32
N PHE A 34 -14.35 6.82 -18.30
CA PHE A 34 -13.85 6.90 -16.93
C PHE A 34 -13.51 5.52 -16.37
N ALA A 35 -14.35 4.50 -16.61
CA ALA A 35 -14.07 3.12 -16.21
C ALA A 35 -12.84 2.54 -16.94
N LEU A 36 -12.63 2.91 -18.21
CA LEU A 36 -11.47 2.48 -18.98
C LEU A 36 -10.18 3.18 -18.52
N VAL A 37 -10.23 4.48 -18.19
CA VAL A 37 -9.10 5.19 -17.58
C VAL A 37 -8.78 4.62 -16.20
N LEU A 38 -9.80 4.29 -15.39
CA LEU A 38 -9.60 3.64 -14.09
C LEU A 38 -8.97 2.25 -14.24
N ALA A 39 -9.40 1.47 -15.24
CA ALA A 39 -8.85 0.16 -15.57
C ALA A 39 -7.44 0.21 -16.17
N LEU A 40 -7.08 1.30 -16.85
CA LEU A 40 -5.72 1.53 -17.39
C LEU A 40 -4.77 2.11 -16.33
N THR A 41 -5.28 2.76 -15.28
CA THR A 41 -4.48 3.15 -14.10
C THR A 41 -4.30 2.02 -13.10
N SER A 42 -5.15 0.98 -13.13
CA SER A 42 -4.91 -0.28 -12.41
C SER A 42 -3.92 -1.14 -13.19
N GLY A 43 -2.72 -0.60 -13.41
CA GLY A 43 -1.56 -1.36 -13.87
C GLY A 43 -1.49 -2.65 -13.07
N GLY A 44 -1.61 -3.76 -13.79
CA GLY A 44 -1.76 -5.08 -13.21
C GLY A 44 -0.59 -5.47 -12.30
N ALA A 45 -0.94 -6.31 -11.33
CA ALA A 45 -0.04 -7.19 -10.58
C ALA A 45 0.94 -6.53 -9.57
N SER A 46 0.42 -5.81 -8.58
CA SER A 46 1.14 -5.59 -7.31
C SER A 46 0.19 -5.11 -6.21
N ALA A 47 -0.63 -6.00 -5.64
CA ALA A 47 -1.50 -5.63 -4.51
C ALA A 47 -1.93 -6.82 -3.62
N GLN A 48 -1.19 -7.93 -3.60
CA GLN A 48 -1.51 -9.09 -2.75
C GLN A 48 -0.57 -9.24 -1.55
N VAL A 49 0.15 -8.19 -1.14
CA VAL A 49 0.99 -8.26 0.06
C VAL A 49 0.19 -7.96 1.33
N LEU A 50 -0.93 -7.25 1.24
CA LEU A 50 -1.64 -6.68 2.39
C LEU A 50 -3.18 -6.87 2.35
N ALA A 51 -3.68 -7.95 1.73
CA ALA A 51 -5.12 -8.11 1.48
C ALA A 51 -6.00 -8.11 2.75
N GLU A 52 -5.43 -8.29 3.94
CA GLU A 52 -6.13 -8.34 5.23
C GLU A 52 -5.47 -7.48 6.32
N VAL A 53 -4.89 -6.35 5.95
CA VAL A 53 -4.19 -5.47 6.89
C VAL A 53 -4.99 -4.19 7.12
N ALA A 54 -5.32 -3.91 8.38
CA ALA A 54 -5.76 -2.58 8.77
C ALA A 54 -4.55 -1.65 8.84
N LEU A 55 -4.68 -0.47 8.24
CA LEU A 55 -3.60 0.52 8.17
C LEU A 55 -3.93 1.71 9.07
N ALA A 56 -3.03 2.02 9.99
CA ALA A 56 -3.11 3.22 10.82
C ALA A 56 -1.94 4.16 10.49
N PRO A 57 -2.12 5.50 10.55
CA PRO A 57 -1.02 6.43 10.40
C PRO A 57 0.07 6.11 11.45
N ALA A 58 1.29 5.86 10.98
CA ALA A 58 2.41 5.57 11.87
C ALA A 58 2.96 6.90 12.41
N ILE A 59 2.63 7.24 13.65
CA ILE A 59 3.14 8.46 14.31
C ILE A 59 4.53 8.19 14.94
N ALA A 60 4.73 7.00 15.52
CA ALA A 60 5.99 6.53 16.09
C ALA A 60 6.01 4.99 16.17
N SER A 61 7.17 4.35 16.30
CA SER A 61 7.25 2.91 16.60
C SER A 61 6.81 2.64 18.04
N GLN A 62 6.01 1.59 18.26
CA GLN A 62 5.68 1.17 19.63
C GLN A 62 6.76 0.25 20.19
N LEU A 63 7.48 -0.49 19.33
CA LEU A 63 8.64 -1.28 19.73
C LEU A 63 9.84 -0.43 20.12
N PHE A 64 10.03 0.68 19.42
CA PHE A 64 11.19 1.54 19.55
C PHE A 64 10.72 2.99 19.68
N PRO A 65 10.35 3.43 20.89
CA PRO A 65 9.77 4.75 21.14
C PRO A 65 10.52 5.97 20.58
N PRO A 66 11.86 5.96 20.38
CA PRO A 66 12.55 7.09 19.72
C PRO A 66 12.44 7.09 18.18
N VAL A 67 11.87 6.05 17.55
CA VAL A 67 11.75 5.97 16.08
C VAL A 67 10.57 6.78 15.57
N SER A 68 10.87 7.78 14.72
CA SER A 68 9.88 8.56 13.97
C SER A 68 9.79 8.07 12.54
N TRP A 69 8.58 7.83 12.04
CA TRP A 69 8.35 7.34 10.69
C TRP A 69 8.15 8.50 9.70
N PRO A 70 8.62 8.39 8.45
CA PRO A 70 8.35 9.37 7.41
C PRO A 70 6.86 9.52 7.12
N SER A 71 6.46 10.75 6.79
CA SER A 71 5.10 11.12 6.40
C SER A 71 4.56 10.17 5.32
N GLY A 72 3.41 9.55 5.57
CA GLY A 72 2.79 8.60 4.64
C GLY A 72 3.13 7.12 4.91
N SER A 73 3.93 6.83 5.96
CA SER A 73 4.09 5.47 6.46
C SER A 73 2.82 5.02 7.18
N LEU A 74 2.36 3.82 6.85
CA LEU A 74 1.21 3.20 7.50
C LEU A 74 1.67 1.99 8.30
N ARG A 75 1.25 1.92 9.56
CA ARG A 75 1.44 0.72 10.38
C ARG A 75 0.41 -0.31 9.96
N ALA A 76 0.90 -1.47 9.57
CA ALA A 76 0.10 -2.65 9.32
C ALA A 76 -0.26 -3.32 10.65
N VAL A 77 -1.56 -3.52 10.91
CA VAL A 77 -2.06 -4.23 12.09
C VAL A 77 -3.06 -5.32 11.68
N GLY A 78 -3.13 -6.40 12.48
CA GLY A 78 -4.05 -7.52 12.28
C GLY A 78 -3.39 -8.80 11.74
N SER A 79 -4.21 -9.80 11.43
CA SER A 79 -3.79 -11.16 11.01
C SER A 79 -2.96 -11.20 9.73
N GLY A 80 -3.10 -10.19 8.87
CA GLY A 80 -2.27 -10.07 7.67
C GLY A 80 -0.77 -9.90 7.97
N VAL A 81 -0.40 -9.35 9.14
CA VAL A 81 1.00 -9.26 9.58
C VAL A 81 1.54 -10.65 9.90
N ASP A 82 0.76 -11.48 10.59
CA ASP A 82 1.17 -12.84 10.95
C ASP A 82 1.36 -13.72 9.70
N ALA A 83 0.47 -13.60 8.71
CA ALA A 83 0.59 -14.28 7.43
C ALA A 83 1.84 -13.82 6.65
N LEU A 84 2.13 -12.52 6.66
CA LEU A 84 3.32 -11.95 6.04
C LEU A 84 4.61 -12.45 6.71
N VAL A 85 4.67 -12.43 8.04
CA VAL A 85 5.81 -12.95 8.82
C VAL A 85 6.01 -14.44 8.55
N ALA A 86 4.93 -15.23 8.52
CA ALA A 86 5.00 -16.66 8.24
C ALA A 86 5.56 -16.98 6.84
N ARG A 87 5.27 -16.13 5.85
CA ARG A 87 5.76 -16.27 4.47
C ARG A 87 7.22 -15.87 4.32
N VAL A 88 7.64 -14.82 5.01
CA VAL A 88 8.88 -14.10 4.72
C VAL A 88 10.03 -14.46 5.67
N VAL A 89 9.71 -14.90 6.89
CA VAL A 89 10.70 -15.15 7.94
C VAL A 89 10.65 -16.63 8.35
N PRO A 90 11.52 -17.48 7.77
CA PRO A 90 11.55 -18.91 8.06
C PRO A 90 11.80 -19.21 9.54
N ASP A 91 12.66 -18.42 10.17
CA ASP A 91 13.08 -18.54 11.57
C ASP A 91 12.22 -17.70 12.54
N ARG A 92 10.97 -17.38 12.18
CA ARG A 92 10.07 -16.50 12.96
C ARG A 92 9.90 -16.88 14.44
N ALA A 93 10.12 -18.15 14.80
CA ALA A 93 10.04 -18.63 16.19
C ALA A 93 11.13 -18.05 17.11
N ASN A 94 12.23 -17.56 16.53
CA ASN A 94 13.33 -16.90 17.25
C ASN A 94 13.05 -15.42 17.55
N TRP A 95 11.92 -14.90 17.07
CA TRP A 95 11.58 -13.49 17.09
C TRP A 95 10.21 -13.28 17.73
N ARG A 96 10.02 -12.10 18.33
CA ARG A 96 8.78 -11.70 19.00
C ARG A 96 8.51 -10.22 18.77
N ASP A 97 7.32 -9.80 19.20
CA ASP A 97 6.88 -8.39 19.19
C ASP A 97 7.03 -7.79 17.79
N TRP A 98 6.29 -8.34 16.83
CA TRP A 98 6.36 -7.94 15.43
C TRP A 98 5.65 -6.61 15.19
N GLU A 99 6.32 -5.73 14.45
CA GLU A 99 5.72 -4.57 13.83
C GLU A 99 5.92 -4.60 12.33
N ALA A 100 4.88 -4.21 11.59
CA ALA A 100 4.91 -4.12 10.15
C ALA A 100 4.49 -2.74 9.70
N TYR A 101 5.15 -2.25 8.67
CA TYR A 101 4.91 -0.93 8.10
C TYR A 101 4.98 -1.01 6.58
N THR A 102 4.24 -0.12 5.92
CA THR A 102 4.25 0.00 4.47
C THR A 102 4.33 1.45 4.04
N ALA A 103 5.00 1.68 2.91
CA ALA A 103 5.01 2.93 2.17
C ALA A 103 4.80 2.63 0.68
N GLY A 104 3.98 3.45 0.02
CA GLY A 104 3.71 3.34 -1.42
C GLY A 104 4.18 4.57 -2.20
N GLY A 105 4.22 4.43 -3.53
CA GLY A 105 4.41 5.56 -4.45
C GLY A 105 5.73 6.31 -4.22
N LEU A 106 5.65 7.64 -4.10
CA LEU A 106 6.85 8.48 -3.91
C LEU A 106 7.55 8.18 -2.57
N ALA A 107 6.84 7.79 -1.52
CA ALA A 107 7.46 7.44 -0.24
C ALA A 107 8.32 6.17 -0.37
N ALA A 108 7.86 5.16 -1.14
CA ALA A 108 8.65 3.95 -1.43
C ALA A 108 9.94 4.25 -2.22
N SER A 109 9.97 5.34 -2.99
CA SER A 109 11.20 5.77 -3.68
C SER A 109 12.31 6.20 -2.71
N LEU A 110 11.95 6.57 -1.49
CA LEU A 110 12.85 6.99 -0.41
C LEU A 110 13.27 5.83 0.49
N GLU A 111 13.20 4.59 0.01
CA GLU A 111 13.59 3.38 0.75
C GLU A 111 14.88 3.56 1.54
N GLY A 112 15.95 4.04 0.90
CA GLY A 112 17.24 4.19 1.57
C GLY A 112 17.16 5.11 2.80
N ALA A 113 16.41 6.21 2.72
CA ALA A 113 16.23 7.12 3.85
C ALA A 113 15.33 6.53 4.95
N LEU A 114 14.26 5.83 4.56
CA LEU A 114 13.35 5.11 5.45
C LEU A 114 14.09 4.05 6.27
N VAL A 115 14.79 3.15 5.57
CA VAL A 115 15.55 2.05 6.16
C VAL A 115 16.66 2.62 7.04
N TYR A 116 17.44 3.59 6.55
CA TYR A 116 18.49 4.23 7.34
C TYR A 116 17.98 4.83 8.65
N GLY A 117 16.78 5.44 8.67
CA GLY A 117 16.15 5.92 9.89
C GLY A 117 15.97 4.81 10.93
N VAL A 118 15.39 3.67 10.52
CA VAL A 118 15.20 2.51 11.39
C VAL A 118 16.53 1.97 11.91
N GLU A 119 17.49 1.79 11.01
CA GLU A 119 18.80 1.26 11.39
C GLU A 119 19.52 2.18 12.36
N ARG A 120 19.52 3.49 12.10
CA ARG A 120 20.11 4.48 12.99
C ARG A 120 19.47 4.42 14.38
N ASP A 121 18.15 4.31 14.45
CA ASP A 121 17.44 4.31 15.73
C ASP A 121 17.63 3.00 16.51
N LEU A 122 17.88 1.87 15.82
CA LEU A 122 18.37 0.63 16.45
C LEU A 122 19.81 0.79 16.94
N MET A 123 20.69 1.41 16.16
CA MET A 123 22.08 1.69 16.55
C MET A 123 22.15 2.62 17.78
N MET A 124 21.25 3.60 17.89
CA MET A 124 21.15 4.45 19.09
C MET A 124 20.75 3.67 20.35
N GLN A 125 20.15 2.49 20.20
CA GLN A 125 19.86 1.58 21.31
C GLN A 125 21.02 0.61 21.59
N GLY A 126 22.16 0.77 20.93
CA GLY A 126 23.33 -0.10 21.07
C GLY A 126 23.26 -1.39 20.24
N LEU A 127 22.27 -1.51 19.34
CA LEU A 127 22.13 -2.65 18.45
C LEU A 127 22.83 -2.37 17.11
N PHE A 128 23.90 -3.11 16.84
CA PHE A 128 24.69 -2.95 15.61
C PHE A 128 24.40 -4.08 14.63
N ARG A 129 24.55 -3.80 13.34
CA ARG A 129 24.35 -4.78 12.28
C ARG A 129 25.31 -5.97 12.48
N ALA A 130 24.75 -7.15 12.65
CA ALA A 130 25.48 -8.40 12.83
C ALA A 130 25.43 -9.28 11.58
N GLU A 131 24.29 -9.33 10.89
CA GLU A 131 24.09 -10.12 9.68
C GLU A 131 23.27 -9.32 8.67
N THR A 132 23.55 -9.48 7.38
CA THR A 132 22.71 -8.97 6.30
C THR A 132 22.62 -10.00 5.20
N THR A 133 21.39 -10.35 4.85
CA THR A 133 21.09 -11.35 3.82
C THR A 133 20.10 -10.74 2.84
N GLU A 134 20.47 -10.71 1.57
CA GLU A 134 19.59 -10.26 0.49
C GLU A 134 19.14 -11.44 -0.36
N SER A 135 17.88 -11.40 -0.79
CA SER A 135 17.32 -12.39 -1.69
C SER A 135 16.26 -11.76 -2.58
N THR A 136 15.99 -12.39 -3.72
CA THR A 136 14.94 -11.96 -4.64
C THR A 136 14.04 -13.15 -4.92
N VAL A 137 12.73 -12.98 -4.76
CA VAL A 137 11.72 -14.01 -5.02
C VAL A 137 10.72 -13.45 -6.03
N GLY A 138 10.83 -13.89 -7.28
CA GLY A 138 10.07 -13.29 -8.39
C GLY A 138 10.46 -11.82 -8.58
N ALA A 139 9.49 -10.91 -8.45
CA ALA A 139 9.70 -9.47 -8.52
C ALA A 139 9.94 -8.79 -7.16
N GLU A 140 9.89 -9.55 -6.05
CA GLU A 140 10.07 -9.03 -4.69
C GLU A 140 11.53 -9.15 -4.26
N ARG A 141 12.20 -8.01 -4.00
CA ARG A 141 13.51 -7.98 -3.34
C ARG A 141 13.30 -7.99 -1.83
N ARG A 142 14.07 -8.81 -1.12
CA ARG A 142 14.04 -8.96 0.33
C ARG A 142 15.44 -8.70 0.90
N THR A 143 15.55 -7.75 1.81
CA THR A 143 16.75 -7.49 2.58
C THR A 143 16.45 -7.79 4.04
N ARG A 144 17.13 -8.78 4.61
CA ARG A 144 17.07 -9.16 6.02
C ARG A 144 18.31 -8.65 6.72
N VAL A 145 18.14 -7.91 7.80
CA VAL A 145 19.22 -7.38 8.62
C VAL A 145 19.00 -7.80 10.06
N VAL A 146 19.97 -8.49 10.65
CA VAL A 146 19.98 -8.81 12.07
C VAL A 146 20.88 -7.82 12.77
N PHE A 147 20.38 -7.24 13.85
CA PHE A 147 21.13 -6.38 14.76
C PHE A 147 21.35 -7.08 16.09
N SER A 148 22.49 -6.82 16.73
CA SER A 148 22.83 -7.33 18.06
C SER A 148 23.76 -6.37 18.79
N ASP A 149 23.71 -6.41 20.11
CA ASP A 149 24.69 -5.77 21.01
C ASP A 149 25.95 -6.64 21.25
N GLY A 150 26.03 -7.81 20.62
CA GLY A 150 27.08 -8.82 20.88
C GLY A 150 26.83 -9.66 22.13
N GLY A 151 25.68 -9.47 22.79
CA GLY A 151 25.27 -10.16 24.01
C GLY A 151 23.86 -10.72 23.89
N SER A 152 22.93 -10.20 24.68
CA SER A 152 21.59 -10.77 24.85
C SER A 152 20.54 -10.10 23.97
N GLN A 153 20.78 -8.89 23.48
CA GLN A 153 19.78 -8.16 22.71
C GLN A 153 19.98 -8.39 21.21
N ARG A 154 18.86 -8.63 20.53
CA ARG A 154 18.80 -8.78 19.09
C ARG A 154 17.56 -8.09 18.53
N ALA A 155 17.70 -7.55 17.34
CA ALA A 155 16.57 -7.07 16.55
C ALA A 155 16.67 -7.61 15.12
N LEU A 156 15.52 -7.76 14.48
CA LEU A 156 15.42 -8.12 13.08
C LEU A 156 14.73 -7.00 12.34
N LEU A 157 15.30 -6.60 11.21
CA LEU A 157 14.68 -5.75 10.21
C LEU A 157 14.57 -6.56 8.91
N VAL A 158 13.36 -6.67 8.35
CA VAL A 158 13.15 -7.25 7.02
C VAL A 158 12.51 -6.20 6.14
N VAL A 159 13.16 -5.88 5.02
CA VAL A 159 12.68 -4.92 4.04
C VAL A 159 12.27 -5.68 2.78
N LEU A 160 11.05 -5.47 2.31
CA LEU A 160 10.46 -6.08 1.13
C LEU A 160 10.13 -4.98 0.13
N ARG A 161 10.65 -5.11 -1.08
CA ARG A 161 10.36 -4.19 -2.17
C ARG A 161 9.76 -4.93 -3.36
N SER A 162 8.57 -4.48 -3.77
CA SER A 162 7.89 -4.98 -4.96
C SER A 162 7.35 -3.79 -5.76
N GLY A 163 8.07 -3.40 -6.83
CA GLY A 163 7.70 -2.26 -7.65
C GLY A 163 7.70 -0.94 -6.88
N GLN A 164 6.51 -0.35 -6.72
CA GLN A 164 6.28 0.91 -5.99
C GLN A 164 5.79 0.70 -4.55
N GLU A 165 5.80 -0.53 -4.06
CA GLU A 165 5.46 -0.86 -2.68
C GLU A 165 6.72 -1.22 -1.91
N LEU A 166 6.85 -0.66 -0.71
CA LEU A 166 7.89 -0.94 0.25
C LEU A 166 7.23 -1.36 1.56
N VAL A 167 7.54 -2.56 2.04
CA VAL A 167 7.11 -3.05 3.34
C VAL A 167 8.34 -3.30 4.19
N TRP A 168 8.30 -2.95 5.47
CA TRP A 168 9.33 -3.37 6.41
C TRP A 168 8.72 -3.95 7.69
N LEU A 169 9.37 -5.00 8.17
CA LEU A 169 9.04 -5.71 9.39
C LEU A 169 10.15 -5.47 10.39
N VAL A 170 9.79 -5.20 11.64
CA VAL A 170 10.75 -5.12 12.75
C VAL A 170 10.31 -6.05 13.88
N ALA A 171 11.26 -6.74 14.49
CA ALA A 171 11.01 -7.64 15.61
C ALA A 171 12.17 -7.67 16.60
N ARG A 172 11.91 -8.15 17.82
CA ARG A 172 12.93 -8.41 18.84
C ARG A 172 13.33 -9.87 18.87
N GLY A 173 14.57 -10.14 19.22
CA GLY A 173 15.03 -11.48 19.59
C GLY A 173 14.23 -11.99 20.80
N ARG A 174 13.96 -13.28 20.79
CA ARG A 174 13.34 -13.94 21.94
C ARG A 174 14.32 -14.07 23.10
#